data_AF-A0A3A6QFA4-F1
#
_entry.id   AF-A0A3A6QFA4-F1
#
_cell.length_a   1.000
_cell.length_b   1.000
_cell.length_c   1.000
_cell.angle_alpha   90.00
_cell.angle_beta   90.00
_cell.angle_gamma   90.00
#
_symmetry.space_group_name_H-M   'P 1'
#
loop_
_entity.id
_entity.type
_entity.pdbx_description
1 polymer ?
#
loop_
_entity_poly.entity_id
_entity_poly.type
_entity_poly.pdbx_seq_one_letter_code
_entity_poly.pdbx_strand_id
1 'polypeptide(L)'
;VKLFCVFHDKLEENNLIAHEGKIIDASFVEMPRQRNSKEENTHIKETGTAPEQWDGKPNKKKQKDIDARWTKKNNENHFGYKNHVKVDNKHKFIDTQHTTDASVHDSQVLEELLDEEKDKGNDL
;
A
#
# COMPACT_ATOMS: atom_id res chain seq x y z
N VAL A 1 8.48 -9.37 -0.09
CA VAL A 1 7.36 -10.24 0.36
C VAL A 1 7.84 -11.50 1.08
N LYS A 2 8.77 -12.30 0.51
CA LYS A 2 9.22 -13.57 1.12
C LYS A 2 9.61 -13.51 2.61
N LEU A 3 10.36 -12.49 3.03
CA LEU A 3 10.77 -12.35 4.45
C LEU A 3 9.57 -12.13 5.38
N PHE A 4 8.59 -11.32 4.97
CA PHE A 4 7.40 -11.06 5.76
C PHE A 4 6.61 -12.36 5.98
N CYS A 5 6.36 -13.13 4.90
CA CYS A 5 5.67 -14.41 5.00
C CYS A 5 6.41 -15.39 5.93
N VAL A 6 7.73 -15.55 5.75
CA VAL A 6 8.52 -16.45 6.61
C VAL A 6 8.49 -16.04 8.08
N PHE A 7 8.50 -14.73 8.37
CA PHE A 7 8.40 -14.25 9.74
C PHE A 7 6.99 -14.46 10.31
N HIS A 8 5.96 -14.16 9.54
CA HIS A 8 4.56 -14.40 9.89
C HIS A 8 4.29 -15.88 10.18
N ASP A 9 4.77 -16.80 9.32
CA ASP A 9 4.65 -18.24 9.53
C ASP A 9 5.25 -18.66 10.88
N LYS A 10 6.38 -18.05 11.28
CA LYS A 10 6.98 -18.30 12.60
C LYS A 10 6.16 -17.73 13.76
N LEU A 11 5.46 -16.62 13.58
CA LEU A 11 4.53 -16.12 14.59
C LEU A 11 3.32 -17.05 14.72
N GLU A 12 2.77 -17.54 13.61
CA GLU A 12 1.67 -18.52 13.59
C GLU A 12 2.06 -19.85 14.25
N GLU A 13 3.21 -20.43 13.89
CA GLU A 13 3.74 -21.67 14.49
C GLU A 13 3.88 -21.57 16.02
N ASN A 14 4.15 -20.36 16.54
CA ASN A 14 4.31 -20.09 17.97
C ASN A 14 3.01 -19.58 18.62
N ASN A 15 1.87 -19.57 17.91
CA ASN A 15 0.58 -19.08 18.38
C ASN A 15 0.60 -17.62 18.87
N LEU A 16 1.43 -16.79 18.23
CA LEU A 16 1.58 -15.37 18.55
C LEU A 16 0.63 -14.48 17.74
N ILE A 17 0.04 -14.98 16.65
CA ILE A 17 -1.03 -14.29 15.94
C ILE A 17 -2.37 -14.72 16.54
N ALA A 18 -3.13 -13.77 17.08
CA ALA A 18 -4.50 -14.02 17.49
C ALA A 18 -5.44 -13.96 16.27
N HIS A 19 -6.39 -14.90 16.20
CA HIS A 19 -7.38 -14.94 15.12
C HIS A 19 -8.73 -14.35 15.52
N GLU A 20 -9.01 -14.23 16.83
CA GLU A 20 -10.19 -13.52 17.34
C GLU A 20 -9.98 -11.99 17.29
N GLY A 21 -10.90 -11.28 16.64
CA GLY A 21 -10.85 -9.82 16.50
C GLY A 21 -9.67 -9.34 15.66
N LYS A 22 -9.96 -8.74 14.51
CA LYS A 22 -8.93 -8.12 13.66
C LYS A 22 -9.12 -6.61 13.64
N ILE A 23 -8.07 -5.89 13.26
CA ILE A 23 -8.11 -4.45 13.04
C ILE A 23 -7.64 -4.20 11.63
N ILE A 24 -8.42 -3.47 10.85
CA ILE A 24 -8.00 -2.94 9.56
C ILE A 24 -7.51 -1.51 9.74
N ASP A 25 -6.26 -1.26 9.38
CA ASP A 25 -5.67 0.08 9.36
C ASP A 25 -5.06 0.38 7.99
N ALA A 26 -4.97 1.66 7.65
CA ALA A 26 -4.34 2.10 6.42
C ALA A 26 -3.53 3.39 6.65
N SER A 27 -2.23 3.29 6.43
CA SER A 27 -1.25 4.34 6.72
C SER A 27 -0.57 4.83 5.45
N PHE A 28 -0.41 6.15 5.32
CA PHE A 28 0.31 6.74 4.18
C PHE A 28 1.81 6.57 4.28
N VAL A 29 2.44 6.29 3.14
CA VAL A 29 3.90 6.29 2.97
C VAL A 29 4.25 7.39 1.98
N GLU A 30 4.73 8.52 2.49
CA GLU A 30 5.08 9.69 1.69
C GLU A 30 6.30 9.44 0.81
N MET A 31 6.21 9.88 -0.44
CA MET A 31 7.28 9.84 -1.41
C MET A 31 7.76 11.25 -1.78
N PRO A 32 8.99 11.39 -2.28
CA PRO A 32 9.45 12.67 -2.81
C PRO A 32 8.52 13.19 -3.90
N ARG A 33 7.96 14.39 -3.69
CA ARG A 33 7.07 15.04 -4.66
C ARG A 33 7.79 15.26 -5.98
N GLN A 34 7.25 14.67 -7.04
CA GLN A 34 7.86 14.68 -8.36
C GLN A 34 7.66 16.03 -9.05
N ARG A 35 8.76 16.68 -9.44
CA ARG A 35 8.74 17.87 -10.31
C ARG A 35 8.56 17.45 -11.77
N ASN A 36 7.32 17.21 -12.16
CA ASN A 36 6.90 16.90 -13.52
C ASN A 36 6.07 18.06 -14.09
N SER A 37 6.05 18.22 -15.41
CA SER A 37 5.10 19.10 -16.07
C SER A 37 3.67 18.55 -15.97
N LYS A 38 2.67 19.38 -16.31
CA LYS A 38 1.28 18.94 -16.32
C LYS A 38 1.06 17.84 -17.36
N GLU A 39 1.65 18.00 -18.53
CA GLU A 39 1.59 17.05 -19.65
C GLU A 39 2.24 15.71 -19.27
N GLU A 40 3.40 15.75 -18.60
CA GLU A 40 4.06 14.54 -18.08
C GLU A 40 3.15 13.81 -17.07
N ASN A 41 2.52 14.53 -16.14
CA ASN A 41 1.60 13.93 -15.16
C ASN A 41 0.34 13.36 -15.80
N THR A 42 -0.24 14.03 -16.80
CA THR A 42 -1.39 13.52 -17.55
C THR A 42 -1.05 12.20 -18.23
N HIS A 43 0.09 12.15 -18.95
CA HIS A 43 0.55 10.92 -19.59
C HIS A 43 0.70 9.78 -18.57
N ILE A 44 1.44 9.99 -17.49
CA ILE A 44 1.64 8.96 -16.44
C ILE A 44 0.31 8.45 -15.90
N LYS A 45 -0.66 9.34 -15.68
CA LYS A 45 -1.97 8.95 -15.15
C LYS A 45 -2.80 8.13 -16.14
N GLU A 46 -2.73 8.44 -17.43
CA GLU A 46 -3.51 7.79 -18.47
C GLU A 46 -2.88 6.46 -18.94
N THR A 47 -1.55 6.41 -19.06
CA THR A 47 -0.83 5.27 -19.63
C THR A 47 -0.20 4.36 -18.59
N GLY A 48 0.04 4.87 -17.37
CA GLY A 48 0.83 4.16 -16.36
C GLY A 48 2.31 4.01 -16.74
N THR A 49 2.79 4.73 -17.77
CA THR A 49 4.16 4.60 -18.27
C THR A 49 4.95 5.91 -18.16
N ALA A 50 6.27 5.79 -18.19
CA ALA A 50 7.16 6.93 -18.25
C ALA A 50 7.05 7.62 -19.63
N PRO A 51 6.93 8.96 -19.69
CA PRO A 51 6.89 9.69 -20.95
C PRO A 51 8.14 9.44 -21.82
N GLU A 52 7.96 9.27 -23.13
CA GLU A 52 9.04 9.00 -24.10
C GLU A 52 10.15 10.07 -24.08
N GLN A 53 9.81 11.32 -23.73
CA GLN A 53 10.76 12.42 -23.61
C GLN A 53 11.83 12.17 -22.53
N TRP A 54 11.65 11.16 -21.66
CA TRP A 54 12.62 10.75 -20.65
C TRP A 54 13.61 9.72 -21.15
N ASP A 55 13.42 9.11 -22.33
CA ASP A 55 14.30 8.05 -22.83
C ASP A 55 15.72 8.56 -23.12
N GLY A 56 15.85 9.81 -23.57
CA GLY A 56 17.15 10.49 -23.68
C GLY A 56 17.76 10.94 -22.35
N LYS A 57 17.09 10.71 -21.21
CA LYS A 57 17.48 11.18 -19.87
C LYS A 57 17.40 10.04 -18.85
N PRO A 58 18.22 8.97 -18.99
CA PRO A 58 18.10 7.75 -18.18
C PRO A 58 18.24 7.99 -16.68
N ASN A 59 19.09 8.93 -16.26
CA ASN A 59 19.24 9.28 -14.84
C ASN A 59 17.99 9.96 -14.26
N LYS A 60 17.31 10.81 -15.04
CA LYS A 60 16.00 11.36 -14.65
C LYS A 60 15.01 10.22 -14.53
N LYS A 61 14.87 9.39 -15.57
CA LYS A 61 13.89 8.29 -15.64
C LYS A 61 13.97 7.36 -14.41
N LYS A 62 15.18 6.97 -14.00
CA LYS A 62 15.41 6.11 -12.82
C LYS A 62 15.01 6.72 -11.48
N GLN A 63 14.94 8.05 -11.38
CA GLN A 63 14.58 8.76 -10.14
C GLN A 63 13.08 9.08 -10.06
N LYS A 64 12.34 8.90 -11.16
CA LYS A 64 10.92 9.22 -11.22
C LYS A 64 10.11 8.03 -10.75
N ASP A 65 9.30 8.27 -9.72
CA ASP A 65 8.21 7.39 -9.34
C ASP A 65 6.98 7.73 -10.21
N ILE A 66 6.53 6.75 -11.00
CA ILE A 66 5.37 6.88 -11.89
C ILE A 66 4.14 6.14 -11.34
N ASP A 67 4.25 5.47 -10.20
CA ASP A 67 3.21 4.65 -9.60
C ASP A 67 2.55 5.40 -8.41
N ALA A 68 3.31 6.19 -7.66
CA ALA A 68 2.80 7.05 -6.60
C ALA A 68 1.70 8.02 -7.11
N ARG A 69 0.70 8.27 -6.26
CA ARG A 69 -0.42 9.18 -6.58
C ARG A 69 -0.65 10.19 -5.46
N TRP A 70 -1.35 11.26 -5.81
CA TRP A 70 -1.82 12.28 -4.87
C TRP A 70 -3.15 11.88 -4.27
N THR A 71 -3.34 12.20 -2.99
CA THR A 71 -4.64 12.18 -2.34
C THR A 71 -4.78 13.33 -1.35
N LYS A 72 -6.01 13.60 -0.91
CA LYS A 72 -6.31 14.59 0.12
C LYS A 72 -7.14 13.92 1.22
N LYS A 73 -6.59 13.82 2.44
CA LYS A 73 -7.28 13.29 3.63
C LYS A 73 -7.22 14.36 4.71
N ASN A 74 -8.33 14.64 5.39
CA ASN A 74 -8.40 15.64 6.48
C ASN A 74 -7.82 17.02 6.15
N ASN A 75 -8.05 17.49 4.92
CA ASN A 75 -7.52 18.76 4.41
C ASN A 75 -6.00 18.82 4.19
N GLU A 76 -5.30 17.70 4.35
CA GLU A 76 -3.86 17.54 4.07
C GLU A 76 -3.64 16.77 2.76
N ASN A 77 -2.62 17.17 2.00
CA ASN A 77 -2.27 16.53 0.73
C ASN A 77 -1.11 15.57 0.94
N HIS A 78 -1.31 14.32 0.52
CA HIS A 78 -0.34 13.23 0.59
C HIS A 78 0.07 12.80 -0.81
N PHE A 79 1.36 12.54 -1.03
CA PHE A 79 1.86 11.98 -2.29
C PHE A 79 2.68 10.73 -2.03
N GLY A 80 2.26 9.60 -2.57
CA GLY A 80 2.97 8.35 -2.36
C GLY A 80 2.05 7.14 -2.43
N TYR A 81 2.17 6.30 -1.42
CA TYR A 81 1.49 5.03 -1.31
C TYR A 81 0.66 4.96 -0.02
N LYS A 82 -0.17 3.92 0.08
CA LYS A 82 -0.86 3.55 1.30
C LYS A 82 -0.60 2.08 1.58
N ASN A 83 -0.17 1.79 2.79
CA ASN A 83 -0.04 0.42 3.27
C ASN A 83 -1.28 0.10 4.10
N HIS A 84 -2.09 -0.83 3.60
CA HIS A 84 -3.26 -1.35 4.28
C HIS A 84 -2.85 -2.63 5.00
N VAL A 85 -3.22 -2.76 6.27
CA VAL A 85 -2.79 -3.86 7.12
C VAL A 85 -3.99 -4.44 7.87
N LYS A 86 -4.02 -5.77 7.94
CA LYS A 86 -4.83 -6.51 8.90
C LYS A 86 -3.95 -6.86 10.09
N VAL A 87 -4.34 -6.45 11.28
CA VAL A 87 -3.56 -6.57 12.51
C VAL A 87 -4.33 -7.39 13.52
N ASP A 88 -3.64 -8.27 14.25
CA ASP A 88 -4.25 -9.04 15.33
C ASP A 88 -4.58 -8.12 16.53
N ASN A 89 -5.74 -8.29 17.15
CA ASN A 89 -6.16 -7.36 18.20
C ASN A 89 -5.40 -7.57 19.53
N LYS A 90 -4.80 -8.74 19.78
CA LYS A 90 -4.22 -9.10 21.08
C LYS A 90 -2.77 -8.63 21.23
N HIS A 91 -1.93 -8.94 20.25
CA HIS A 91 -0.49 -8.73 20.26
C HIS A 91 -0.03 -7.66 19.25
N LYS A 92 -0.93 -7.19 18.38
CA LYS A 92 -0.70 -6.10 17.42
C LYS A 92 0.34 -6.42 16.33
N PHE A 93 0.51 -7.70 16.00
CA PHE A 93 1.26 -8.14 14.83
C PHE A 93 0.43 -7.98 13.55
N ILE A 94 1.14 -7.66 12.47
CA ILE A 94 0.55 -7.59 11.13
C ILE A 94 0.39 -9.02 10.61
N ASP A 95 -0.85 -9.35 10.26
CA ASP A 95 -1.27 -10.64 9.72
C ASP A 95 -1.15 -10.61 8.18
N THR A 96 -1.89 -9.71 7.54
CA THR A 96 -1.85 -9.48 6.09
C THR A 96 -1.54 -8.01 5.81
N GLN A 97 -0.91 -7.73 4.68
CA GLN A 97 -0.73 -6.36 4.19
C GLN A 97 -0.95 -6.28 2.69
N HIS A 98 -1.41 -5.13 2.22
CA HIS A 98 -1.50 -4.80 0.82
C HIS A 98 -1.10 -3.33 0.62
N THR A 99 -0.25 -3.05 -0.37
CA THR A 99 0.20 -1.69 -0.66
C THR A 99 -0.40 -1.21 -1.98
N THR A 100 -1.01 -0.04 -1.95
CA THR A 100 -1.56 0.65 -3.11
C THR A 100 -0.92 2.02 -3.27
N ASP A 101 -1.18 2.72 -4.38
CA ASP A 101 -0.94 4.16 -4.40
C ASP A 101 -1.83 4.87 -3.36
N ALA A 102 -1.45 6.09 -2.96
CA ALA A 102 -2.12 6.81 -1.89
C ALA A 102 -3.59 7.18 -2.21
N SER A 103 -4.01 7.17 -3.48
CA SER A 103 -5.35 7.60 -3.89
C SER A 103 -6.44 6.55 -3.66
N VAL A 104 -6.07 5.26 -3.53
CA VAL A 104 -7.03 4.18 -3.25
C VAL A 104 -7.63 4.34 -1.85
N HIS A 105 -8.95 4.20 -1.74
CA HIS A 105 -9.65 4.32 -0.46
C HIS A 105 -9.51 3.07 0.40
N ASP A 106 -9.43 3.24 1.72
CA ASP A 106 -9.15 2.17 2.70
C ASP A 106 -10.15 1.00 2.58
N SER A 107 -11.42 1.31 2.26
CA SER A 107 -12.48 0.31 2.11
C SER A 107 -12.42 -0.53 0.83
N GLN A 108 -11.58 -0.18 -0.15
CA GLN A 108 -11.51 -0.88 -1.43
C GLN A 108 -10.56 -2.07 -1.41
N VAL A 109 -9.76 -2.22 -0.34
CA VAL A 109 -8.66 -3.18 -0.26
C VAL A 109 -8.96 -4.30 0.76
N LEU A 110 -10.22 -4.38 1.23
CA LEU A 110 -10.58 -5.31 2.27
C LEU A 110 -10.44 -6.77 1.79
N GLU A 111 -10.86 -7.07 0.55
CA GLU A 111 -10.79 -8.41 0.00
C GLU A 111 -9.35 -8.94 -0.09
N GLU A 112 -8.38 -8.07 -0.38
CA GLU A 112 -6.96 -8.41 -0.45
C GLU A 112 -6.31 -8.65 0.93
N LEU A 113 -6.97 -8.22 2.00
CA LEU A 113 -6.49 -8.40 3.37
C LEU A 113 -7.10 -9.60 4.09
N LEU A 114 -8.30 -10.02 3.67
CA LEU A 114 -9.04 -11.09 4.32
C LEU A 114 -8.61 -12.48 3.83
N ASP A 115 -8.64 -13.43 4.76
CA ASP A 115 -8.53 -14.86 4.53
C ASP A 115 -9.91 -15.46 4.81
N GLU A 116 -10.57 -15.99 3.78
CA GLU A 116 -11.95 -16.48 3.86
C GLU A 116 -12.14 -17.59 4.90
N GLU A 117 -11.13 -18.43 5.14
CA GLU A 117 -11.23 -19.55 6.08
C GLU A 117 -10.97 -19.07 7.51
N LYS A 118 -9.99 -18.16 7.69
CA LYS A 118 -9.58 -17.71 9.03
C LYS A 118 -10.44 -16.57 9.59
N ASP A 119 -10.96 -15.70 8.73
CA ASP A 119 -11.67 -14.48 9.16
C ASP A 119 -13.20 -14.65 9.22
N LYS A 120 -13.72 -15.77 8.74
CA LYS A 120 -15.17 -16.00 8.70
C LYS A 120 -15.78 -16.04 10.11
N GLY A 121 -16.68 -15.08 10.35
CA GLY A 121 -17.41 -14.97 11.62
C GLY A 121 -16.65 -14.23 12.72
N ASN A 122 -15.47 -13.67 12.42
CA ASN A 122 -14.76 -12.77 13.32
C ASN A 122 -15.27 -11.33 13.17
N ASP A 123 -15.24 -10.59 14.27
CA ASP A 123 -15.43 -9.14 14.24
C ASP A 123 -14.18 -8.48 13.62
N LEU A 124 -14.41 -7.64 12.60
CA LEU A 124 -13.39 -6.86 11.86
C LEU A 124 -13.38 -5.39 12.28
#